data_AF-A0A820JD23-F1
#
_entry.id   AF-A0A820JD23-F1
#
_cell.length_a   1.000
_cell.length_b   1.000
_cell.length_c   1.000
_cell.angle_alpha   90.00
_cell.angle_beta   90.00
_cell.angle_gamma   90.00
#
_symmetry.space_group_name_H-M   'P 1'
#
loop_
_entity.id
_entity.type
_entity.pdbx_description
1 polymer ?
#
loop_
_entity_poly.entity_id
_entity_poly.type
_entity_poly.pdbx_seq_one_letter_code
_entity_poly.pdbx_strand_id
1 'polypeptide(L)'
;QGRVTISYHKNDANNYTQPWTARLENGIWQKYQITNWPWHWDFSGGGTLTFAISLGRVTKENDGNLTQAFSHIKFGNGTWSINPENLNATGQLQRETIPPSLLKVEGTFPGLGVHILEDSGHNNITDTRYILRWETLSSNRDEPRPPPYPTPSILRVYTIKIVYTDF
;
A
#
# COMPACT_ATOMS: atom_id res chain seq x y z
N GLN A 1 3.30 9.54 -22.32
CA GLN A 1 2.25 10.54 -22.05
C GLN A 1 0.91 10.00 -22.56
N GLY A 2 -0.23 10.42 -21.97
CA GLY A 2 -1.56 10.02 -22.44
C GLY A 2 -2.08 8.64 -21.98
N ARG A 3 -1.38 7.93 -21.10
CA ARG A 3 -1.80 6.62 -20.54
C ARG A 3 -2.23 6.79 -19.07
N VAL A 4 -3.33 7.50 -18.82
CA VAL A 4 -3.87 7.67 -17.47
C VAL A 4 -4.32 6.31 -16.93
N THR A 5 -3.93 6.01 -15.70
CA THR A 5 -4.31 4.77 -15.00
C THR A 5 -5.07 5.06 -13.72
N ILE A 6 -6.04 4.20 -13.39
CA ILE A 6 -6.78 4.23 -12.14
C ILE A 6 -6.65 2.85 -11.48
N SER A 7 -6.17 2.85 -10.24
CA SER A 7 -6.04 1.65 -9.42
C SER A 7 -7.24 1.52 -8.48
N TYR A 8 -7.90 0.37 -8.46
CA TYR A 8 -9.07 0.12 -7.61
C TYR A 8 -9.20 -1.38 -7.32
N HIS A 9 -10.12 -1.77 -6.44
CA HIS A 9 -10.49 -3.17 -6.26
C HIS A 9 -11.99 -3.36 -6.52
N LYS A 10 -12.37 -4.54 -6.99
CA LYS A 10 -13.77 -4.96 -7.15
C LYS A 10 -13.85 -6.49 -7.16
N ASN A 11 -15.07 -7.01 -7.06
CA ASN A 11 -15.30 -8.43 -7.20
C ASN A 11 -15.18 -8.86 -8.68
N ASP A 12 -14.54 -10.01 -8.90
CA ASP A 12 -14.50 -10.70 -10.18
C ASP A 12 -15.77 -11.52 -10.42
N ALA A 13 -15.81 -12.28 -11.52
CA ALA A 13 -16.97 -13.10 -11.89
C ALA A 13 -17.27 -14.24 -10.89
N ASN A 14 -16.29 -14.64 -10.08
CA ASN A 14 -16.46 -15.63 -9.01
C ASN A 14 -16.77 -14.99 -7.65
N ASN A 15 -17.06 -13.69 -7.64
CA ASN A 15 -17.28 -12.88 -6.45
C ASN A 15 -16.03 -12.76 -5.54
N TYR A 16 -14.81 -12.96 -6.05
CA TYR A 16 -13.59 -12.71 -5.30
C TYR A 16 -13.10 -11.28 -5.49
N THR A 17 -12.68 -10.62 -4.42
CA THR A 17 -12.21 -9.23 -4.45
C THR A 17 -10.78 -9.21 -5.00
N GLN A 18 -10.62 -8.64 -6.19
CA GLN A 18 -9.33 -8.50 -6.86
C GLN A 18 -8.92 -7.03 -6.95
N PRO A 19 -7.61 -6.73 -6.98
CA PRO A 19 -7.06 -5.50 -7.52
C PRO A 19 -7.24 -5.41 -9.04
N TRP A 20 -7.55 -4.21 -9.50
CA TRP A 20 -7.71 -3.85 -10.90
C TRP A 20 -6.97 -2.56 -11.21
N THR A 21 -6.47 -2.46 -12.44
CA THR A 21 -6.00 -1.22 -13.05
C THR A 21 -6.83 -0.94 -14.28
N ALA A 22 -7.46 0.23 -14.34
CA ALA A 22 -8.07 0.73 -15.56
C ALA A 22 -7.13 1.69 -16.28
N ARG A 23 -7.09 1.63 -17.61
CA ARG A 23 -6.30 2.54 -18.46
C ARG A 23 -7.15 3.05 -19.61
N LEU A 24 -7.00 4.33 -19.91
CA LEU A 24 -7.65 4.94 -21.08
C LEU A 24 -6.85 4.61 -22.34
N GLU A 25 -7.47 3.88 -23.26
CA GLU A 25 -6.87 3.43 -24.52
C GLU A 25 -7.81 3.77 -25.68
N ASN A 26 -7.33 4.56 -26.64
CA ASN A 26 -8.12 4.98 -27.81
C ASN A 26 -9.50 5.56 -27.43
N GLY A 27 -9.57 6.31 -26.31
CA GLY A 27 -10.80 6.91 -25.80
C GLY A 27 -11.71 5.95 -25.01
N ILE A 28 -11.30 4.70 -24.78
CA ILE A 28 -12.08 3.68 -24.08
C ILE A 28 -11.33 3.21 -22.83
N TRP A 29 -12.04 3.08 -21.71
CA TRP A 29 -11.47 2.53 -20.48
C TRP A 29 -11.36 1.01 -20.55
N GLN A 30 -10.13 0.51 -20.66
CA GLN A 30 -9.80 -0.90 -20.51
C GLN A 30 -9.54 -1.23 -19.05
N LYS A 31 -9.92 -2.44 -18.60
CA LYS A 31 -9.87 -2.86 -17.19
C LYS A 31 -9.09 -4.17 -17.08
N TYR A 32 -8.03 -4.15 -16.28
CA TYR A 32 -7.10 -5.25 -16.13
C TYR A 32 -7.12 -5.77 -14.71
N GLN A 33 -7.36 -7.07 -14.55
CA GLN A 33 -7.29 -7.75 -13.26
C GLN A 33 -5.83 -8.15 -13.00
N ILE A 34 -5.32 -7.85 -11.81
CA ILE A 34 -3.90 -8.06 -11.49
C ILE A 34 -3.65 -9.46 -10.93
N THR A 35 -4.62 -9.99 -10.17
CA THR A 35 -4.46 -11.24 -9.41
C THR A 35 -5.63 -12.20 -9.63
N ASN A 36 -5.48 -13.45 -9.17
CA ASN A 36 -6.55 -14.46 -9.14
C ASN A 36 -6.70 -15.00 -7.71
N TRP A 37 -6.88 -14.11 -6.73
CA TRP A 37 -6.99 -14.50 -5.33
C TRP A 37 -8.31 -15.19 -5.03
N PRO A 38 -8.34 -16.37 -4.40
CA PRO A 38 -9.59 -17.02 -4.00
C PRO A 38 -10.12 -16.43 -2.68
N TRP A 39 -10.42 -15.13 -2.68
CA TRP A 39 -10.83 -14.41 -1.46
C TRP A 39 -11.85 -13.31 -1.73
N HIS A 40 -12.83 -13.18 -0.83
CA HIS A 40 -13.87 -12.16 -0.90
C HIS A 40 -13.79 -11.23 0.31
N TRP A 41 -13.97 -9.93 0.04
CA TRP A 41 -14.23 -8.91 1.04
C TRP A 41 -15.66 -8.39 0.89
N ASP A 42 -16.46 -8.62 1.93
CA ASP A 42 -17.71 -7.90 2.10
C ASP A 42 -17.40 -6.54 2.73
N PHE A 43 -17.24 -5.51 1.89
CA PHE A 43 -16.98 -4.14 2.33
C PHE A 43 -18.31 -3.47 2.72
N SER A 44 -18.79 -3.76 3.93
CA SER A 44 -20.02 -3.19 4.49
C SER A 44 -19.86 -2.88 5.98
N GLY A 45 -20.72 -2.00 6.52
CA GLY A 45 -20.72 -1.60 7.93
C GLY A 45 -20.70 -0.09 8.17
N GLY A 46 -20.74 0.32 9.44
CA GLY A 46 -20.58 1.71 9.89
C GLY A 46 -19.27 1.92 10.66
N GLY A 47 -18.83 3.17 10.80
CA GLY A 47 -17.58 3.55 11.47
C GLY A 47 -16.31 3.33 10.64
N THR A 48 -15.15 3.34 11.28
CA THR A 48 -13.84 3.11 10.63
C THR A 48 -13.78 1.71 9.99
N LEU A 49 -13.72 1.66 8.66
CA LEU A 49 -13.50 0.44 7.89
C LEU A 49 -12.01 0.11 7.84
N THR A 50 -11.64 -1.10 8.26
CA THR A 50 -10.31 -1.64 8.04
C THR A 50 -10.14 -1.97 6.56
N PHE A 51 -9.25 -1.27 5.87
CA PHE A 51 -8.93 -1.57 4.47
C PHE A 51 -8.25 -2.94 4.36
N ALA A 52 -8.95 -3.89 3.75
CA ALA A 52 -8.41 -5.24 3.58
C ALA A 52 -7.42 -5.35 2.41
N ILE A 53 -7.54 -4.43 1.45
CA ILE A 53 -6.65 -4.27 0.30
C ILE A 53 -6.29 -2.79 0.20
N SER A 54 -4.99 -2.47 0.11
CA SER A 54 -4.52 -1.14 -0.26
C SER A 54 -3.70 -1.23 -1.54
N LEU A 55 -3.88 -0.27 -2.44
CA LEU A 55 -3.18 -0.20 -3.72
C LEU A 55 -2.44 1.13 -3.83
N GLY A 56 -1.16 1.04 -4.19
CA GLY A 56 -0.36 2.18 -4.59
C GLY A 56 -0.69 2.65 -6.00
N ARG A 57 -0.11 3.80 -6.35
CA ARG A 57 -0.14 4.32 -7.73
C ARG A 57 0.66 3.41 -8.66
N VAL A 58 0.24 3.33 -9.93
CA VAL A 58 1.07 2.74 -10.98
C VAL A 58 2.20 3.72 -11.30
N THR A 59 3.44 3.26 -11.20
CA THR A 59 4.65 4.05 -11.42
C THR A 59 5.40 3.50 -12.63
N LYS A 60 5.96 4.37 -13.47
CA LYS A 60 6.86 3.97 -14.54
C LYS A 60 8.29 3.96 -14.00
N GLU A 61 8.96 2.82 -14.11
CA GLU A 61 10.37 2.68 -13.74
C GLU A 61 11.29 3.09 -14.91
N ASN A 62 12.59 3.22 -14.63
CA ASN A 62 13.59 3.69 -15.61
C ASN A 62 13.75 2.76 -16.81
N ASP A 63 13.58 1.46 -16.61
CA ASP A 63 13.63 0.42 -17.66
C ASP A 63 12.37 0.39 -18.56
N GLY A 64 11.36 1.20 -18.23
CA GLY A 64 10.10 1.27 -18.95
C GLY A 64 9.01 0.33 -18.46
N ASN A 65 9.31 -0.58 -17.52
CA ASN A 65 8.30 -1.38 -16.84
C ASN A 65 7.42 -0.51 -15.93
N LEU A 66 6.25 -1.03 -15.59
CA LEU A 66 5.37 -0.41 -14.61
C LEU A 66 5.46 -1.17 -13.28
N THR A 67 5.30 -0.45 -12.18
CA THR A 67 5.22 -1.05 -10.84
C THR A 67 4.00 -0.55 -10.08
N GLN A 68 3.51 -1.37 -9.17
CA GLN A 68 2.41 -0.99 -8.28
C GLN A 68 2.52 -1.69 -6.94
N ALA A 69 2.65 -0.89 -5.88
CA ALA A 69 2.65 -1.41 -4.51
C ALA A 69 1.26 -1.89 -4.08
N PHE A 70 1.21 -2.91 -3.23
CA PHE A 70 -0.03 -3.38 -2.63
C PHE A 70 0.17 -3.92 -1.22
N SER A 71 -0.91 -3.92 -0.45
CA SER A 71 -1.02 -4.72 0.76
C SER A 71 -2.36 -5.45 0.80
N HIS A 72 -2.34 -6.64 1.37
CA HIS A 72 -3.49 -7.52 1.52
C HIS A 72 -3.45 -8.22 2.88
N ILE A 73 -4.58 -8.27 3.57
CA ILE A 73 -4.65 -8.87 4.92
C ILE A 73 -4.30 -10.37 4.98
N LYS A 74 -4.46 -11.09 3.86
CA LYS A 74 -4.16 -12.53 3.74
C LYS A 74 -3.00 -12.90 2.80
N PHE A 75 -2.72 -12.08 1.78
CA PHE A 75 -1.77 -12.42 0.72
C PHE A 75 -0.48 -11.60 0.83
N GLY A 76 -0.27 -10.98 1.99
CA GLY A 76 0.92 -10.19 2.29
C GLY A 76 0.91 -8.83 1.60
N ASN A 77 2.11 -8.27 1.44
CA ASN A 77 2.35 -7.00 0.80
C ASN A 77 3.53 -7.12 -0.15
N GLY A 78 3.66 -6.18 -1.08
CA GLY A 78 4.75 -6.17 -2.04
C GLY A 78 4.55 -5.14 -3.14
N THR A 79 5.35 -5.26 -4.20
CA THR A 79 5.20 -4.44 -5.40
C THR A 79 5.07 -5.37 -6.61
N TRP A 80 4.00 -5.25 -7.38
CA TRP A 80 3.92 -5.96 -8.65
C TRP A 80 4.79 -5.27 -9.69
N SER A 81 5.49 -6.06 -10.51
CA SER A 81 5.95 -5.62 -11.82
C SER A 81 4.81 -5.85 -12.82
N ILE A 82 4.56 -4.86 -13.67
CA ILE A 82 3.42 -4.78 -14.57
C ILE A 82 3.94 -4.51 -15.99
N ASN A 83 3.49 -5.33 -16.93
CA ASN A 83 3.82 -5.12 -18.33
C ASN A 83 3.15 -3.83 -18.87
N PRO A 84 3.90 -2.90 -19.47
CA PRO A 84 3.36 -1.61 -19.90
C PRO A 84 2.40 -1.69 -21.09
N GLU A 85 2.34 -2.80 -21.82
CA GLU A 85 1.48 -2.94 -23.00
C GLU A 85 0.14 -3.57 -22.65
N ASN A 86 0.09 -4.57 -21.77
CA ASN A 86 -1.15 -5.27 -21.43
C ASN A 86 -1.58 -5.15 -19.97
N LEU A 87 -0.82 -4.44 -19.12
CA LEU A 87 -1.08 -4.22 -17.69
C LEU A 87 -1.26 -5.50 -16.84
N ASN A 88 -0.82 -6.65 -17.34
CA ASN A 88 -0.77 -7.86 -16.55
C ASN A 88 0.42 -7.80 -15.59
N ALA A 89 0.23 -8.34 -14.38
CA ALA A 89 1.33 -8.58 -13.47
C ALA A 89 2.30 -9.63 -14.08
N THR A 90 3.57 -9.28 -14.18
CA THR A 90 4.64 -10.16 -14.69
C THR A 90 5.44 -10.80 -13.57
N GLY A 91 5.29 -10.30 -12.34
CA GLY A 91 5.96 -10.82 -11.15
C GLY A 91 5.79 -9.89 -9.95
N GLN A 92 6.47 -10.23 -8.86
CA GLN A 92 6.58 -9.37 -7.69
C GLN A 92 8.04 -8.98 -7.50
N LEU A 93 8.23 -7.71 -7.17
CA LEU A 93 9.49 -7.12 -6.77
C LEU A 93 9.46 -6.92 -5.26
N GLN A 94 10.54 -7.32 -4.60
CA GLN A 94 10.74 -6.99 -3.20
C GLN A 94 11.46 -5.64 -3.14
N ARG A 95 10.73 -4.60 -2.71
CA ARG A 95 11.27 -3.25 -2.51
C ARG A 95 11.31 -2.98 -1.02
N GLU A 96 12.50 -2.83 -0.46
CA GLU A 96 12.63 -2.38 0.92
C GLU A 96 12.40 -0.86 0.96
N THR A 97 11.16 -0.45 1.21
CA THR A 97 10.80 0.97 1.28
C THR A 97 11.06 1.54 2.67
N ILE A 98 10.90 0.73 3.72
CA ILE A 98 11.10 1.12 5.12
C ILE A 98 12.15 0.21 5.76
N PRO A 99 13.20 0.76 6.38
CA PRO A 99 14.16 -0.04 7.14
C PRO A 99 13.45 -0.89 8.22
N PRO A 100 13.72 -2.20 8.30
CA PRO A 100 13.09 -3.11 9.26
C PRO A 100 13.19 -2.66 10.72
N SER A 101 14.27 -1.95 11.07
CA SER A 101 14.45 -1.37 12.40
C SER A 101 13.34 -0.40 12.78
N LEU A 102 12.77 0.33 11.83
CA LEU A 102 11.67 1.27 12.06
C LEU A 102 10.32 0.58 12.23
N LEU A 103 10.19 -0.68 11.81
CA LEU A 103 8.97 -1.48 11.97
C LEU A 103 8.89 -2.18 13.33
N LYS A 104 9.97 -2.13 14.13
CA LYS A 104 9.99 -2.71 15.48
C LYS A 104 9.21 -1.82 16.45
N VAL A 105 8.33 -2.43 17.25
CA VAL A 105 7.63 -1.76 18.35
C VAL A 105 8.62 -1.49 19.49
N GLU A 106 8.66 -0.26 20.00
CA GLU A 106 9.52 0.19 21.10
C GLU A 106 8.79 0.15 22.45
N GLY A 107 7.48 0.43 22.45
CA GLY A 107 6.65 0.40 23.65
C GLY A 107 6.37 -1.02 24.17
N THR A 108 6.01 -1.11 25.45
CA THR A 108 5.77 -2.40 26.13
C THR A 108 4.28 -2.72 26.30
N PHE A 109 3.38 -1.79 25.95
CA PHE A 109 1.94 -1.99 26.11
C PHE A 109 1.42 -3.02 25.09
N PRO A 110 0.66 -4.05 25.51
CA PRO A 110 0.13 -5.08 24.59
C PRO A 110 -0.72 -4.52 23.47
N GLY A 111 -0.44 -4.95 22.23
CA GLY A 111 -1.22 -4.56 21.05
C GLY A 111 -0.79 -3.23 20.40
N LEU A 112 0.29 -2.60 20.88
CA LEU A 112 0.90 -1.49 20.14
C LEU A 112 1.36 -1.96 18.75
N GLY A 113 1.03 -1.16 17.75
CA GLY A 113 1.53 -1.31 16.39
C GLY A 113 2.29 -0.06 15.96
N VAL A 114 3.28 -0.25 15.09
CA VAL A 114 3.96 0.85 14.41
C VAL A 114 3.07 1.36 13.29
N HIS A 115 2.87 2.68 13.25
CA HIS A 115 2.21 3.39 12.18
C HIS A 115 3.21 4.27 11.47
N ILE A 116 3.15 4.27 10.14
CA ILE A 116 4.03 5.06 9.28
C ILE A 116 3.17 5.82 8.28
N LEU A 117 3.49 7.09 8.08
CA LEU A 117 2.94 7.91 7.02
C LEU A 117 4.09 8.50 6.19
N GLU A 118 4.00 8.36 4.88
CA GLU A 118 4.95 8.97 3.95
C GLU A 118 4.57 10.43 3.70
N ASP A 119 5.56 11.29 3.43
CA ASP A 119 5.28 12.66 3.08
C ASP A 119 4.49 12.79 1.77
N SER A 120 3.61 13.80 1.69
CA SER A 120 2.83 14.10 0.49
C SER A 120 3.60 14.96 -0.52
N GLY A 121 4.86 15.27 -0.24
CA GLY A 121 5.71 16.09 -1.07
C GLY A 121 6.16 15.35 -2.32
N HIS A 122 6.20 16.07 -3.44
CA HIS A 122 7.01 15.66 -4.58
C HIS A 122 8.42 16.16 -4.27
N ASN A 123 9.22 15.34 -3.57
CA ASN A 123 10.59 15.71 -3.26
C ASN A 123 11.39 15.77 -4.57
N ASN A 124 11.46 16.97 -5.15
CA ASN A 124 12.26 17.31 -6.33
C ASN A 124 13.75 17.51 -5.96
N ILE A 125 14.14 17.16 -4.74
CA ILE A 125 15.46 17.42 -4.18
C ILE A 125 15.93 16.13 -3.50
N THR A 126 16.87 15.44 -4.17
CA THR A 126 17.70 14.32 -3.67
C THR A 126 16.97 13.00 -3.41
N ASP A 127 17.71 11.88 -3.38
CA ASP A 127 17.24 10.51 -3.09
C ASP A 127 16.76 10.35 -1.64
N THR A 128 16.01 11.32 -1.10
CA THR A 128 15.52 11.34 0.27
C THR A 128 14.03 11.62 0.32
N ARG A 129 13.39 10.97 1.29
CA ARG A 129 11.96 11.15 1.58
C ARG A 129 11.75 11.24 3.08
N TYR A 130 10.69 11.90 3.50
CA TYR A 130 10.33 12.00 4.90
C TYR A 130 9.27 10.96 5.23
N ILE A 131 9.42 10.35 6.41
CA ILE A 131 8.37 9.51 6.98
C ILE A 131 8.07 9.95 8.40
N LEU A 132 6.80 9.88 8.76
CA LEU A 132 6.31 10.05 10.11
C LEU A 132 6.09 8.65 10.72
N ARG A 133 6.58 8.41 11.94
CA ARG A 133 6.46 7.13 12.66
C ARG A 133 5.89 7.37 14.06
N TRP A 134 4.92 6.57 14.48
CA TRP A 134 4.40 6.55 15.85
C TRP A 134 3.86 5.17 16.24
N GLU A 135 3.57 4.97 17.53
CA GLU A 135 3.03 3.71 18.05
C GLU A 135 1.69 3.92 18.74
N THR A 136 0.65 3.24 18.28
CA THR A 136 -0.68 3.24 18.90
C THR A 136 -1.35 1.89 18.74
N LEU A 137 -2.41 1.65 19.51
CA LEU A 137 -3.30 0.51 19.27
C LEU A 137 -3.96 0.63 17.89
N SER A 138 -4.39 -0.50 17.32
CA SER A 138 -5.11 -0.52 16.05
C SER A 138 -6.46 0.22 16.12
N SER A 139 -7.08 0.48 14.97
CA SER A 139 -8.46 0.99 14.92
C SER A 139 -9.41 0.07 15.69
N ASN A 140 -10.40 0.66 16.38
CA ASN A 140 -11.37 -0.06 17.20
C ASN A 140 -12.82 0.17 16.74
N ARG A 141 -13.06 0.36 15.44
CA ARG A 141 -14.40 0.69 14.89
C ARG A 141 -15.08 1.87 15.60
N ASP A 142 -14.28 2.86 15.99
CA ASP A 142 -14.72 4.02 16.76
C ASP A 142 -15.37 3.68 18.12
N GLU A 143 -15.14 2.46 18.63
CA GLU A 143 -15.57 2.04 19.96
C GLU A 143 -14.52 2.43 21.02
N PRO A 144 -14.96 2.78 22.24
CA PRO A 144 -14.04 3.05 23.34
C PRO A 144 -13.27 1.78 23.72
N ARG A 145 -12.03 1.97 24.17
CA ARG A 145 -11.23 0.88 24.76
C ARG A 145 -11.36 0.92 26.29
N PRO A 146 -11.51 -0.24 26.96
CA PRO A 146 -11.43 -0.27 28.42
C PRO A 146 -9.99 -0.01 28.88
N PRO A 147 -9.80 0.56 30.08
CA PRO A 147 -8.46 0.67 30.67
C PRO A 147 -7.85 -0.73 30.94
N PRO A 148 -6.51 -0.83 31.02
CA PRO A 148 -5.53 0.26 30.99
C PRO A 148 -5.27 0.81 29.58
N TYR A 149 -4.74 2.04 29.52
CA TYR A 149 -4.35 2.69 28.27
C TYR A 149 -2.82 2.67 28.09
N PRO A 150 -2.32 2.66 26.84
CA PRO A 150 -0.90 2.85 26.59
C PRO A 150 -0.46 4.23 27.09
N THR A 151 0.79 4.35 27.51
CA THR A 151 1.41 5.66 27.72
C THR A 151 1.57 6.40 26.39
N PRO A 152 1.71 7.74 26.41
CA PRO A 152 1.97 8.50 25.20
C PRO A 152 3.22 7.98 24.47
N SER A 153 3.12 7.77 23.16
CA SER A 153 4.26 7.42 22.30
C SER A 153 4.84 8.68 21.63
N ILE A 154 6.11 8.61 21.25
CA ILE A 154 6.78 9.71 20.55
C ILE A 154 6.44 9.62 19.06
N LEU A 155 5.91 10.73 18.52
CA LEU A 155 5.80 10.97 17.08
C LEU A 155 7.16 11.42 16.54
N ARG A 156 7.74 10.65 15.62
CA ARG A 156 9.08 10.93 15.06
C ARG A 156 9.00 11.16 13.55
N VAL A 157 9.76 12.14 13.07
CA VAL A 157 10.02 12.33 11.65
C VAL A 157 11.42 11.76 11.35
N TYR A 158 11.50 10.92 10.33
CA TYR A 158 12.75 10.39 9.80
C TYR A 158 12.96 10.89 8.38
N THR A 159 14.21 11.16 8.04
CA THR A 159 14.64 11.27 6.65
C THR A 159 15.18 9.90 6.23
N ILE A 160 14.60 9.32 5.19
CA ILE A 160 15.00 8.03 4.62
C ILE A 160 15.69 8.30 3.28
N LYS A 161 16.89 7.74 3.09
CA LYS A 161 17.56 7.74 1.80
C LYS A 161 17.08 6.55 0.97
N ILE A 162 16.58 6.80 -0.23
CA ILE A 162 16.24 5.77 -1.21
C ILE A 162 17.56 5.26 -1.79
N VAL A 163 17.82 3.97 -1.66
CA VAL A 163 18.93 3.30 -2.32
C VAL A 163 18.33 2.49 -3.46
N TYR A 164 18.65 2.85 -4.70
CA TYR A 164 18.34 2.00 -5.84
C TYR A 164 19.38 0.87 -5.85
N THR A 165 18.95 -0.35 -5.55
CA THR A 165 19.72 -1.54 -5.90
C THR A 165 19.34 -1.91 -7.32
N ASP A 166 20.30 -1.82 -8.25
CA ASP A 166 20.16 -2.41 -9.57
C ASP A 166 19.92 -3.91 -9.40
N PHE A 167 18.81 -4.42 -9.97
CA PHE A 167 18.45 -5.83 -10.00
C PHE A 167 18.75 -6.42 -11.38
#